data_AF-A0A6B8T579-F1
#
_entry.id   AF-A0A6B8T579-F1
#
_cell.length_a   1.000
_cell.length_b   1.000
_cell.length_c   1.000
_cell.angle_alpha   90.00
_cell.angle_beta   90.00
_cell.angle_gamma   90.00
#
_symmetry.space_group_name_H-M   'P 1'
#
loop_
_entity.id
_entity.type
_entity.pdbx_description
1 polymer ?
#
loop_
_entity_poly.entity_id
_entity_poly.type
_entity_poly.pdbx_seq_one_letter_code
_entity_poly.pdbx_strand_id
1 'polypeptide(L)' 'MIQAHTIQVNLKPEIIAQIDDTAIAHLHIKTSENTSTLKKWMRYGSEKLTHYSFLIALSEVFSLPVEDLVEVHRS' A
#
# COMPACT_ATOMS: atom_id res chain seq x y z
N MET A 1 -23.36 17.28 13.88
CA MET A 1 -22.61 16.02 13.98
C MET A 1 -21.95 15.78 12.62
N ILE A 2 -20.62 15.72 12.55
CA ILE A 2 -19.93 15.29 11.33
C ILE A 2 -19.95 13.76 11.35
N GLN A 3 -20.56 13.13 10.35
CA GLN A 3 -20.47 11.68 10.18
C GLN A 3 -19.02 11.36 9.79
N ALA A 4 -18.28 10.73 10.70
CA ALA A 4 -16.95 10.21 10.42
C ALA A 4 -17.11 9.02 9.48
N HIS A 5 -16.87 9.25 8.18
CA HIS A 5 -16.79 8.18 7.21
C HIS A 5 -15.44 7.50 7.39
N THR A 6 -15.44 6.19 7.56
CA THR A 6 -14.18 5.43 7.64
C THR A 6 -13.76 5.12 6.21
N ILE A 7 -12.58 5.61 5.81
CA ILE A 7 -11.97 5.27 4.53
C ILE A 7 -11.02 4.10 4.78
N GLN A 8 -11.32 2.96 4.17
CA GLN A 8 -10.42 1.82 4.16
C GLN A 8 -9.76 1.70 2.78
N VAL A 9 -8.43 1.55 2.77
CA VAL A 9 -7.65 1.38 1.54
C VAL A 9 -6.95 0.02 1.61
N ASN A 10 -7.21 -0.83 0.62
CA ASN A 10 -6.61 -2.15 0.50
C ASN A 10 -5.81 -2.23 -0.80
N LEU A 11 -4.73 -3.01 -0.82
CA LEU A 11 -4.08 -3.38 -2.09
C LEU A 11 -4.98 -4.32 -2.87
N LYS A 12 -5.04 -4.15 -4.20
CA LYS A 12 -5.76 -5.09 -5.04
C LYS A 12 -5.11 -6.48 -5.00
N PRO A 13 -5.88 -7.57 -5.04
CA PRO A 13 -5.34 -8.93 -4.93
C PRO A 13 -4.24 -9.25 -5.95
N GLU A 14 -4.37 -8.74 -7.18
CA GLU A 14 -3.39 -8.91 -8.25
C GLU A 14 -2.05 -8.22 -7.96
N ILE A 15 -2.03 -7.14 -7.18
CA ILE A 15 -0.81 -6.47 -6.74
C ILE A 15 -0.16 -7.29 -5.64
N ILE A 16 -0.96 -7.80 -4.69
CA ILE A 16 -0.47 -8.69 -3.62
C ILE A 16 0.21 -9.92 -4.20
N ALA A 17 -0.33 -10.50 -5.28
CA ALA A 17 0.25 -11.66 -5.96
C ALA A 17 1.59 -11.37 -6.65
N GLN A 18 1.87 -10.11 -6.99
CA GLN A 18 3.11 -9.68 -7.66
C GLN A 18 4.19 -9.22 -6.67
N ILE A 19 3.89 -9.16 -5.36
CA ILE A 19 4.86 -8.77 -4.33
C ILE A 19 5.83 -9.92 -4.06
N ASP A 20 7.07 -9.73 -4.48
CA ASP A 20 8.20 -10.59 -4.18
C ASP A 20 9.22 -9.89 -3.25
N ASP A 21 10.30 -10.59 -2.89
CA ASP A 21 11.34 -10.00 -2.02
C ASP A 21 12.07 -8.82 -2.70
N THR A 22 12.08 -8.73 -4.03
CA THR A 22 12.66 -7.60 -4.78
C THR A 22 11.82 -6.33 -4.61
N ALA A 23 10.51 -6.45 -4.80
CA ALA A 23 9.57 -5.36 -4.56
C ALA A 23 9.68 -4.84 -3.12
N ILE A 24 9.81 -5.77 -2.16
CA ILE A 24 9.97 -5.44 -0.75
C ILE A 24 11.29 -4.73 -0.48
N ALA A 25 12.39 -5.16 -1.10
CA ALA A 25 13.68 -4.49 -0.99
C ALA A 25 13.63 -3.07 -1.56
N HIS A 26 13.01 -2.87 -2.72
CA HIS A 26 12.84 -1.53 -3.31
C HIS A 26 11.97 -0.62 -2.44
N LEU A 27 10.87 -1.14 -1.88
CA LEU A 27 10.04 -0.40 -0.94
C LEU A 27 10.81 -0.03 0.32
N HIS A 28 11.64 -0.94 0.86
CA HIS A 28 12.50 -0.64 2.01
C HIS A 28 13.44 0.53 1.71
N ILE A 29 14.10 0.53 0.55
CA ILE A 29 15.01 1.61 0.14
C ILE A 29 14.25 2.95 0.01
N LYS A 30 13.07 2.94 -0.60
CA LYS A 30 12.29 4.17 -0.86
C LYS A 30 11.64 4.76 0.39
N THR A 31 11.30 3.93 1.36
CA THR A 31 10.49 4.34 2.53
C THR A 31 11.27 4.32 3.83
N SER A 32 12.46 3.69 3.85
CA SER A 32 13.25 3.38 5.05
C SER A 32 12.52 2.50 6.08
N GLU A 33 11.39 1.88 5.69
CA GLU A 33 10.59 1.02 6.56
C GLU A 33 11.13 -0.40 6.58
N ASN A 34 11.12 -1.04 7.75
CA ASN A 34 11.58 -2.42 7.89
C ASN A 34 10.78 -3.38 7.00
N THR A 35 11.45 -4.35 6.36
CA THR A 35 10.81 -5.36 5.49
C THR A 35 9.68 -6.13 6.19
N SER A 36 9.80 -6.41 7.49
CA SER A 36 8.75 -7.04 8.29
C SER A 36 7.51 -6.15 8.47
N THR A 37 7.72 -4.83 8.60
CA THR A 37 6.66 -3.82 8.66
C THR A 37 5.94 -3.73 7.32
N LEU A 38 6.69 -3.65 6.22
CA LEU A 38 6.16 -3.68 4.86
C LEU A 38 5.31 -4.94 4.60
N LYS A 39 5.82 -6.13 4.98
CA LYS A 39 5.09 -7.40 4.87
C LYS A 39 3.76 -7.38 5.63
N LYS A 40 3.71 -6.74 6.81
CA LYS A 40 2.47 -6.57 7.58
C LYS A 40 1.50 -5.62 6.89
N TRP A 41 1.98 -4.48 6.39
CA TRP A 41 1.13 -3.49 5.74
C TRP A 41 0.42 -4.06 4.52
N MET A 42 1.15 -4.85 3.72
CA MET A 42 0.60 -5.49 2.52
C MET A 42 -0.40 -6.60 2.85
N ARG A 43 -0.25 -7.29 4.00
CA ARG A 43 -1.17 -8.36 4.41
C ARG A 43 -2.47 -7.88 5.04
N TYR A 44 -2.45 -6.76 5.76
CA TYR A 44 -3.54 -6.41 6.68
C TYR A 44 -4.28 -5.12 6.34
N GLY A 45 -4.16 -4.61 5.10
CA GLY A 45 -4.91 -3.41 4.70
C GLY A 45 -4.67 -2.24 5.65
N SER A 46 -3.39 -1.99 5.98
CA SER A 46 -3.00 -1.09 7.07
C SER A 46 -3.38 0.36 6.78
N GLU A 47 -3.61 1.17 7.83
CA GLU A 47 -3.64 2.64 7.75
C GLU A 47 -2.50 3.23 6.93
N LYS A 48 -1.36 2.53 6.84
CA LYS A 48 -0.20 2.94 6.05
C LYS A 48 -0.43 2.93 4.54
N LEU A 49 -1.44 2.23 4.03
CA LEU A 49 -1.93 2.37 2.67
C LEU A 49 -2.67 3.69 2.41
N THR A 50 -2.99 4.47 3.46
CA THR A 50 -3.52 5.83 3.31
C THR A 50 -2.40 6.89 3.26
N HIS A 51 -1.16 6.52 3.59
CA HIS A 51 -0.02 7.44 3.53
C HIS A 51 0.44 7.64 2.08
N TYR A 52 0.34 8.88 1.59
CA TYR A 52 0.69 9.23 0.22
C TYR A 52 2.12 8.84 -0.18
N SER A 53 3.10 9.03 0.70
CA SER A 53 4.49 8.64 0.43
C SER A 53 4.65 7.14 0.18
N PHE A 54 3.89 6.30 0.88
CA PHE A 54 3.90 4.86 0.69
C PHE A 54 3.24 4.46 -0.63
N LEU A 55 2.10 5.08 -0.96
CA LEU A 55 1.40 4.87 -2.23
C LEU A 55 2.25 5.28 -3.44
N ILE A 56 3.01 6.37 -3.32
CA ILE A 56 3.97 6.78 -4.36
C ILE A 56 5.10 5.77 -4.50
N ALA A 57 5.67 5.29 -3.40
CA ALA A 57 6.71 4.26 -3.47
C ALA A 57 6.20 2.98 -4.14
N LEU A 58 4.95 2.56 -3.86
CA LEU A 58 4.30 1.45 -4.56
C LEU A 58 4.12 1.74 -6.05
N SER A 59 3.63 2.92 -6.40
CA SER A 59 3.46 3.35 -7.80
C SER A 59 4.76 3.29 -8.59
N GLU A 60 5.86 3.74 -7.99
CA GLU A 60 7.19 3.67 -8.61
C GLU A 60 7.70 2.23 -8.74
N VAL A 61 7.47 1.36 -7.75
CA VAL A 61 7.92 -0.04 -7.79
C VAL A 61 7.17 -0.85 -8.83
N PHE A 62 5.86 -0.66 -8.94
CA PHE A 62 5.02 -1.39 -9.89
C PHE A 62 4.90 -0.70 -11.25
N SER A 63 5.37 0.55 -11.38
CA SER A 63 5.19 1.37 -12.59
C SER A 63 3.72 1.49 -13.00
N LEU A 64 2.83 1.64 -12.01
CA LEU A 64 1.38 1.76 -12.17
C LEU A 64 0.86 2.98 -11.43
N PRO A 65 -0.21 3.64 -11.91
CA PRO A 65 -0.85 4.71 -11.16
C PRO A 65 -1.47 4.18 -9.86
N VAL A 66 -1.58 5.02 -8.83
CA VAL A 66 -2.06 4.60 -7.50
C VAL A 66 -3.47 3.99 -7.54
N GLU A 67 -4.36 4.51 -8.39
CA GLU A 67 -5.72 3.97 -8.60
C GLU A 67 -5.75 2.53 -9.14
N ASP A 68 -4.69 2.12 -9.83
CA ASP A 68 -4.53 0.75 -10.30
C ASP A 68 -4.01 -0.18 -9.21
N LEU A 69 -3.44 0.37 -8.12
CA LEU A 69 -2.83 -0.40 -7.04
C LEU A 69 -3.78 -0.73 -5.89
N VAL A 70 -4.73 0.16 -5.62
CA VAL A 70 -5.57 0.09 -4.41
C VAL A 70 -7.06 0.11 -4.71
N GLU A 71 -7.82 -0.51 -3.83
CA GLU A 71 -9.26 -0.34 -3.70
C GLU A 71 -9.56 0.56 -2.49
N VAL A 72 -10.50 1.50 -2.67
CA VAL A 72 -10.94 2.42 -1.63
C VAL A 72 -12.39 2.10 -1.27
N HIS A 73 -12.60 1.64 -0.05
CA HIS A 73 -13.93 1.41 0.51
C HIS A 73 -14.32 2.58 1.42
N ARG A 74 -15.54 3.07 1.26
CA ARG A 74 -16.11 4.14 2.10
C ARG A 74 -17.32 3.58 2.82
N SER A 75 -17.28 3.60 4.15
CA SER A 75 -18.37 3.16 5.05
C SER A 75 -18.83 4.30 5.94
#